data_AF-A0A2H3AJ85-F1
#
_entry.id   AF-A0A2H3AJ85-F1
#
_cell.length_a   1.000
_cell.length_b   1.000
_cell.length_c   1.000
_cell.angle_alpha   90.00
_cell.angle_beta   90.00
_cell.angle_gamma   90.00
#
_symmetry.space_group_name_H-M   'P 1'
#
loop_
_entity.id
_entity.type
_entity.pdbx_description
1 polymer ?
#
loop_
_entity_poly.entity_id
_entity_poly.type
_entity_poly.pdbx_seq_one_letter_code
_entity_poly.pdbx_strand_id
1 'polypeptide(L)'
;MQVEKLDLEVTIFSRTKTDLGEWKYGRIISSALANTPCANLGPHGVFEKLNMTLGTSYIPDFAIFSVLDSYIRDNHDFGTVYAYLRYYYDCCNFPYIEDMLCSDEKEDREMQSELLEDGMITLTDDAGGPYWVPIWGSVRMWGISHAWMDEKDHKDMWTPINGYEWPVPMPKDASLDLIRIEMLNLGAEYAWFDVLCLRQMYAVREDHREEDLRKDDLRKEEWKLDVPTIGFVYDMRYWSHRRNSRIVGYFSGLGRPLNFKLGNFESHRCWLNRAWTLQEIPPCKRYAPLMHSCHGQRSGQL
;
A
#
# COMPACT_ATOMS: atom_id res chain seq x y z
N MET A 1 -29.07 -11.05 15.03
CA MET A 1 -29.37 -10.23 13.84
C MET A 1 -28.67 -10.90 12.66
N GLN A 2 -29.44 -11.45 11.72
CA GLN A 2 -28.91 -12.19 10.58
C GLN A 2 -28.08 -11.21 9.72
N VAL A 3 -26.78 -11.45 9.65
CA VAL A 3 -25.91 -10.77 8.70
C VAL A 3 -26.07 -11.52 7.39
N GLU A 4 -26.86 -10.97 6.47
CA GLU A 4 -26.90 -11.42 5.09
C GLU A 4 -25.49 -11.30 4.51
N LYS A 5 -24.85 -12.45 4.33
CA LYS A 5 -23.56 -12.58 3.67
C LYS A 5 -23.84 -12.46 2.17
N LEU A 6 -23.66 -11.26 1.63
CA LEU A 6 -23.73 -11.05 0.19
C LEU A 6 -22.54 -11.75 -0.47
N ASP A 7 -22.83 -12.89 -1.11
CA ASP A 7 -21.94 -13.59 -2.02
C ASP A 7 -21.68 -12.70 -3.24
N LEU A 8 -20.54 -12.00 -3.24
CA LEU A 8 -20.04 -11.30 -4.41
C LEU A 8 -18.63 -11.84 -4.72
N GLU A 9 -18.52 -12.50 -5.87
CA GLU A 9 -17.26 -12.92 -6.50
C GLU A 9 -16.43 -11.68 -6.86
N VAL A 10 -15.24 -11.52 -6.26
CA VAL A 10 -14.40 -10.32 -6.42
C VAL A 10 -12.91 -10.71 -6.57
N THR A 11 -12.13 -9.86 -7.23
CA THR A 11 -11.41 -10.24 -8.46
C THR A 11 -9.94 -9.71 -8.54
N ILE A 12 -8.86 -10.41 -8.13
CA ILE A 12 -7.46 -9.85 -8.13
C ILE A 12 -6.52 -10.25 -9.31
N PHE A 13 -5.90 -9.31 -10.03
CA PHE A 13 -4.99 -9.59 -11.16
C PHE A 13 -3.57 -10.11 -10.79
N SER A 14 -3.06 -11.08 -11.57
CA SER A 14 -1.65 -11.51 -11.63
C SER A 14 -1.03 -11.30 -13.03
N ARG A 15 0.26 -11.58 -13.27
CA ARG A 15 0.96 -11.30 -14.54
C ARG A 15 1.39 -12.61 -15.21
N THR A 16 1.08 -12.83 -16.49
CA THR A 16 1.75 -13.89 -17.29
C THR A 16 2.15 -13.40 -18.68
N LYS A 17 3.35 -13.78 -19.10
CA LYS A 17 3.89 -13.51 -20.44
C LYS A 17 3.49 -14.64 -21.38
N THR A 18 2.82 -14.33 -22.48
CA THR A 18 2.51 -15.33 -23.52
C THR A 18 3.60 -15.34 -24.60
N ASP A 19 3.71 -16.46 -25.33
CA ASP A 19 4.70 -16.70 -26.39
C ASP A 19 4.63 -15.70 -27.57
N LEU A 20 3.57 -14.88 -27.64
CA LEU A 20 3.37 -13.86 -28.67
C LEU A 20 3.78 -12.44 -28.23
N GLY A 21 4.37 -12.27 -27.04
CA GLY A 21 4.84 -10.97 -26.55
C GLY A 21 3.73 -10.00 -26.12
N GLU A 22 2.46 -10.42 -26.18
CA GLU A 22 1.32 -9.67 -25.65
C GLU A 22 1.11 -9.96 -24.16
N TRP A 23 0.98 -8.89 -23.37
CA TRP A 23 0.67 -8.96 -21.94
C TRP A 23 -0.81 -9.27 -21.77
N LYS A 24 -1.14 -10.46 -21.23
CA LYS A 24 -2.50 -10.76 -20.77
C LYS A 24 -2.63 -10.40 -19.29
N TYR A 25 -3.67 -9.65 -18.95
CA TYR A 25 -4.09 -9.40 -17.57
C TYR A 25 -4.41 -10.76 -16.91
N GLY A 26 -3.68 -11.13 -15.85
CA GLY A 26 -3.78 -12.44 -15.21
C GLY A 26 -4.91 -12.56 -14.20
N ARG A 27 -4.97 -13.74 -13.58
CA ARG A 27 -6.19 -14.29 -12.99
C ARG A 27 -6.43 -13.87 -11.54
N ILE A 28 -7.73 -13.73 -11.33
CA ILE A 28 -8.51 -13.27 -10.20
C ILE A 28 -8.64 -14.32 -9.10
N ILE A 29 -8.13 -14.04 -7.89
CA ILE A 29 -8.49 -14.83 -6.70
C ILE A 29 -9.79 -14.32 -6.09
N SER A 30 -10.70 -15.25 -5.78
CA SER A 30 -11.95 -14.95 -5.09
C SER A 30 -11.70 -14.65 -3.62
N SER A 31 -12.60 -13.89 -2.97
CA SER A 31 -12.58 -13.70 -1.52
C SER A 31 -12.65 -15.02 -0.75
N ALA A 32 -13.37 -16.02 -1.28
CA ALA A 32 -13.42 -17.35 -0.68
C ALA A 32 -12.04 -18.02 -0.68
N LEU A 33 -11.30 -17.97 -1.80
CA LEU A 33 -9.96 -18.51 -1.88
C LEU A 33 -9.00 -17.71 -1.00
N ALA A 34 -9.01 -16.38 -1.09
CA ALA A 34 -8.15 -15.51 -0.30
C ALA A 34 -8.31 -15.76 1.21
N ASN A 35 -9.55 -15.89 1.69
CA ASN A 35 -9.84 -16.11 3.10
C ASN A 35 -9.71 -17.59 3.53
N THR A 36 -9.24 -18.48 2.66
CA THR A 36 -9.04 -19.88 3.03
C THR A 36 -7.80 -20.01 3.91
N PRO A 37 -7.91 -20.51 5.16
CA PRO A 37 -6.73 -20.77 5.99
C PRO A 37 -5.77 -21.72 5.30
N CYS A 38 -4.48 -21.40 5.26
CA CYS A 38 -3.50 -22.25 4.60
C CYS A 38 -3.42 -23.65 5.23
N ALA A 39 -3.69 -23.76 6.53
CA ALA A 39 -3.79 -25.03 7.24
C ALA A 39 -4.83 -26.00 6.63
N ASN A 40 -5.91 -25.48 6.02
CA ASN A 40 -6.92 -26.32 5.36
C ASN A 40 -6.45 -26.86 4.00
N LEU A 41 -5.47 -26.19 3.38
CA LEU A 41 -4.91 -26.57 2.08
C LEU A 41 -3.66 -27.45 2.23
N GLY A 42 -2.89 -27.23 3.30
CA GLY A 42 -1.55 -27.78 3.46
C GLY A 42 -0.54 -27.17 2.47
N PRO A 43 0.77 -27.41 2.66
CA PRO A 43 1.82 -26.78 1.84
C PRO A 43 1.66 -27.06 0.35
N HIS A 44 1.33 -28.31 0.01
CA HIS A 44 1.08 -28.72 -1.38
C HIS A 44 -0.13 -28.03 -1.98
N GLY A 45 -1.23 -27.90 -1.23
CA GLY A 45 -2.44 -27.23 -1.71
C GLY A 45 -2.22 -25.74 -1.90
N VAL A 46 -1.49 -25.08 -0.99
CA VAL A 46 -1.11 -23.67 -1.15
C VAL A 46 -0.24 -23.48 -2.39
N PHE A 47 0.79 -24.31 -2.58
CA PHE A 47 1.66 -24.26 -3.75
C PHE A 47 0.90 -24.48 -5.07
N GLU A 48 -0.01 -25.46 -5.12
CA GLU A 48 -0.86 -25.71 -6.28
C GLU A 48 -1.73 -24.49 -6.59
N LYS A 49 -2.37 -23.88 -5.58
CA LYS A 49 -3.20 -22.68 -5.76
C LYS A 49 -2.36 -21.47 -6.19
N LEU A 50 -1.13 -21.32 -5.72
CA LEU A 50 -0.20 -20.28 -6.21
C LEU A 50 0.09 -20.48 -7.70
N ASN A 51 0.48 -21.69 -8.11
CA ASN A 51 0.70 -22.02 -9.53
C ASN A 51 -0.53 -21.74 -10.38
N MET A 52 -1.72 -22.17 -9.94
CA MET A 52 -2.99 -21.94 -10.64
C MET A 52 -3.32 -20.44 -10.77
N THR A 53 -3.08 -19.67 -9.71
CA THR A 53 -3.40 -18.23 -9.64
C THR A 53 -2.44 -17.40 -10.49
N LEU A 54 -1.15 -17.70 -10.38
CA LEU A 54 -0.09 -17.01 -11.10
C LEU A 54 0.08 -17.54 -12.53
N GLY A 55 -0.63 -18.62 -12.89
CA GLY A 55 -0.58 -19.22 -14.22
C GLY A 55 0.78 -19.84 -14.54
N THR A 56 1.47 -20.33 -13.51
CA THR A 56 2.79 -20.96 -13.60
C THR A 56 2.66 -22.48 -13.47
N SER A 57 3.72 -23.19 -13.85
CA SER A 57 3.79 -24.64 -13.78
C SER A 57 5.06 -25.09 -13.06
N TYR A 58 5.44 -24.37 -12.00
CA TYR A 58 6.67 -24.68 -11.27
C TYR A 58 6.55 -26.01 -10.53
N ILE A 59 7.67 -26.68 -10.41
CA ILE A 59 7.79 -27.95 -9.70
C ILE A 59 8.05 -27.66 -8.22
N PRO A 60 7.51 -28.48 -7.30
CA PRO A 60 7.84 -28.41 -5.88
C PRO A 60 9.35 -28.35 -5.62
N ASP A 61 9.76 -27.42 -4.76
CA ASP A 61 11.14 -27.25 -4.29
C ASP A 61 11.17 -27.26 -2.74
N PHE A 62 12.25 -27.73 -2.13
CA PHE A 62 12.30 -27.84 -0.67
C PHE A 62 12.21 -26.47 0.03
N ALA A 63 12.84 -25.43 -0.50
CA ALA A 63 12.90 -24.11 0.13
C ALA A 63 11.51 -23.43 0.13
N ILE A 64 10.78 -23.49 -0.99
CA ILE A 64 9.41 -22.94 -1.02
C ILE A 64 8.47 -23.68 -0.06
N PHE A 65 8.62 -24.99 0.11
CA PHE A 65 7.80 -25.74 1.07
C PHE A 65 8.09 -25.38 2.51
N SER A 66 9.37 -25.19 2.87
CA SER A 66 9.78 -24.69 4.19
C SER A 66 9.15 -23.33 4.50
N VAL A 67 9.14 -22.41 3.52
CA VAL A 67 8.44 -21.11 3.65
C VAL A 67 6.93 -21.28 3.79
N LEU A 68 6.29 -22.13 2.99
CA LEU A 68 4.84 -22.34 3.10
C LEU A 68 4.45 -22.98 4.44
N ASP A 69 5.29 -23.86 4.99
CA ASP A 69 5.10 -24.44 6.31
C ASP A 69 5.15 -23.39 7.42
N SER A 70 6.02 -22.37 7.32
CA SER A 70 6.06 -21.28 8.31
C SER A 70 4.75 -20.48 8.30
N TYR A 71 4.27 -20.08 7.12
CA TYR A 71 2.99 -19.36 7.00
C TYR A 71 1.79 -20.17 7.51
N ILE A 72 1.78 -21.48 7.25
CA ILE A 72 0.74 -22.40 7.76
C ILE A 72 0.78 -22.48 9.29
N ARG A 73 1.98 -22.63 9.87
CA ARG A 73 2.18 -22.67 11.33
C ARG A 73 1.70 -21.38 11.98
N ASP A 74 1.91 -20.25 11.32
CA ASP A 74 1.51 -18.93 11.78
C ASP A 74 0.03 -18.60 11.44
N ASN A 75 -0.73 -19.60 10.97
CA ASN A 75 -2.17 -19.53 10.70
C ASN A 75 -2.58 -18.45 9.66
N HIS A 76 -1.71 -18.21 8.68
CA HIS A 76 -2.02 -17.29 7.59
C HIS A 76 -3.08 -17.87 6.62
N ASP A 77 -3.89 -16.99 6.05
CA ASP A 77 -4.77 -17.32 4.93
C ASP A 77 -4.03 -17.26 3.59
N PHE A 78 -4.63 -17.85 2.56
CA PHE A 78 -4.03 -17.92 1.22
C PHE A 78 -3.82 -16.53 0.61
N GLY A 79 -4.72 -15.58 0.87
CA GLY A 79 -4.63 -14.21 0.36
C GLY A 79 -3.38 -13.49 0.86
N THR A 80 -3.06 -13.70 2.14
CA THR A 80 -1.86 -13.16 2.77
C THR A 80 -0.61 -13.80 2.19
N VAL A 81 -0.56 -15.13 2.12
CA VAL A 81 0.58 -15.84 1.51
C VAL A 81 0.78 -15.43 0.05
N TYR A 82 -0.31 -15.31 -0.72
CA TYR A 82 -0.26 -14.81 -2.09
C TYR A 82 0.31 -13.39 -2.16
N ALA A 83 -0.11 -12.48 -1.28
CA ALA A 83 0.36 -11.11 -1.27
C ALA A 83 1.88 -11.00 -0.99
N TYR A 84 2.39 -11.77 -0.02
CA TYR A 84 3.81 -11.81 0.34
C TYR A 84 4.66 -12.50 -0.73
N LEU A 85 4.24 -13.68 -1.18
CA LEU A 85 5.10 -14.53 -2.01
C LEU A 85 5.03 -14.22 -3.49
N ARG A 86 3.94 -13.61 -4.00
CA ARG A 86 3.74 -13.40 -5.44
C ARG A 86 4.96 -12.78 -6.14
N TYR A 87 5.59 -11.77 -5.54
CA TYR A 87 6.75 -11.12 -6.14
C TYR A 87 7.92 -12.09 -6.32
N TYR A 88 8.30 -12.79 -5.25
CA TYR A 88 9.38 -13.77 -5.28
C TYR A 88 9.07 -14.99 -6.15
N TYR A 89 7.79 -15.36 -6.18
CA TYR A 89 7.28 -16.46 -6.98
C TYR A 89 7.41 -16.16 -8.48
N ASP A 90 7.19 -14.91 -8.90
CA ASP A 90 7.40 -14.46 -10.28
C ASP A 90 8.90 -14.37 -10.64
N CYS A 91 9.79 -14.21 -9.66
CA CYS A 91 11.25 -14.12 -9.87
C CYS A 91 11.96 -15.48 -10.02
N CYS A 92 11.23 -16.60 -10.05
CA CYS A 92 11.70 -17.96 -10.36
C CYS A 92 12.81 -18.56 -9.48
N ASN A 93 13.24 -17.91 -8.39
CA ASN A 93 14.43 -18.35 -7.65
C ASN A 93 14.10 -18.93 -6.27
N PHE A 94 13.32 -20.01 -6.24
CA PHE A 94 12.90 -20.69 -5.00
C PHE A 94 14.05 -21.08 -4.06
N PRO A 95 15.21 -21.56 -4.53
CA PRO A 95 16.29 -21.94 -3.62
C PRO A 95 16.79 -20.82 -2.71
N TYR A 96 16.52 -19.55 -3.07
CA TYR A 96 16.95 -18.38 -2.30
C TYR A 96 15.77 -17.58 -1.73
N ILE A 97 14.55 -18.12 -1.77
CA ILE A 97 13.36 -17.36 -1.33
C ILE A 97 13.43 -16.99 0.15
N GLU A 98 13.91 -17.91 1.00
CA GLU A 98 14.16 -17.65 2.42
C GLU A 98 15.22 -16.57 2.63
N ASP A 99 16.35 -16.68 1.93
CA ASP A 99 17.44 -15.72 2.03
C ASP A 99 17.01 -14.31 1.57
N MET A 100 16.23 -14.22 0.50
CA MET A 100 15.68 -12.96 0.02
C MET A 100 14.75 -12.34 1.06
N LEU A 101 13.75 -13.10 1.56
CA LEU A 101 12.85 -12.64 2.62
C LEU A 101 13.63 -12.12 3.84
N CYS A 102 14.64 -12.86 4.29
CA CYS A 102 15.47 -12.48 5.44
C CYS A 102 16.32 -11.23 5.18
N SER A 103 16.90 -11.10 3.98
CA SER A 103 17.68 -9.92 3.59
C SER A 103 16.79 -8.68 3.56
N ASP A 104 15.61 -8.78 2.95
CA ASP A 104 14.64 -7.69 2.85
C ASP A 104 14.17 -7.22 4.24
N GLU A 105 13.87 -8.16 5.15
CA GLU A 105 13.53 -7.84 6.55
C GLU A 105 14.68 -7.21 7.34
N LYS A 106 15.93 -7.50 6.98
CA LYS A 106 17.12 -6.93 7.62
C LYS A 106 17.35 -5.50 7.13
N GLU A 107 17.29 -5.30 5.82
CA GLU A 107 17.43 -3.98 5.20
C GLU A 107 16.35 -3.01 5.68
N ASP A 108 15.11 -3.46 5.83
CA ASP A 108 14.03 -2.67 6.41
C ASP A 108 14.36 -2.19 7.84
N ARG A 109 14.83 -3.09 8.70
CA ARG A 109 15.23 -2.76 10.08
C ARG A 109 16.42 -1.79 10.12
N GLU A 110 17.38 -1.94 9.22
CA GLU A 110 18.55 -1.06 9.14
C GLU A 110 18.13 0.35 8.70
N MET A 111 17.35 0.49 7.63
CA MET A 111 16.86 1.81 7.17
C MET A 111 15.97 2.50 8.21
N GLN A 112 15.10 1.76 8.91
CA GLN A 112 14.30 2.30 10.01
C GLN A 112 15.17 2.92 11.11
N SER A 113 16.30 2.29 11.41
CA SER A 113 17.23 2.79 12.42
C SER A 113 18.02 4.01 11.95
N GLU A 114 18.38 4.08 10.67
CA GLU A 114 19.13 5.20 10.08
C GLU A 114 18.27 6.47 9.88
N LEU A 115 16.97 6.30 9.59
CA LEU A 115 16.04 7.43 9.40
C LEU A 115 15.72 8.21 10.69
N LEU A 116 16.12 7.70 11.86
CA LEU A 116 15.80 8.24 13.19
C LEU A 116 17.05 8.68 13.98
N GLU A 117 18.01 9.38 13.35
CA GLU A 117 19.11 10.02 14.09
C GLU A 117 18.66 11.34 14.75
N ASP A 118 18.85 11.45 16.07
CA ASP A 118 18.59 12.67 16.88
C ASP A 118 17.20 13.33 16.68
N GLY A 119 16.18 12.52 16.36
CA GLY A 119 14.80 13.01 16.15
C GLY A 119 14.62 13.83 14.88
N MET A 120 15.60 13.80 13.96
CA MET A 120 15.55 14.44 12.65
C MET A 120 15.52 13.37 11.57
N ILE A 121 14.54 13.45 10.67
CA ILE A 121 14.49 12.56 9.51
C ILE A 121 15.44 13.11 8.46
N THR A 122 16.57 12.43 8.27
CA THR A 122 17.54 12.75 7.22
C THR A 122 17.06 12.12 5.91
N LEU A 123 16.16 12.79 5.21
CA LEU A 123 15.81 12.44 3.84
C LEU A 123 16.97 12.83 2.92
N THR A 124 17.98 11.97 2.80
CA THR A 124 18.99 12.13 1.76
C THR A 124 18.40 11.67 0.42
N ASP A 125 18.83 12.28 -0.69
CA ASP A 125 18.39 11.86 -2.04
C ASP A 125 18.74 10.38 -2.33
N ASP A 126 19.66 9.80 -1.56
CA ASP A 126 20.13 8.41 -1.61
C ASP A 126 19.41 7.47 -0.62
N ALA A 127 18.65 8.01 0.35
CA ALA A 127 17.81 7.22 1.22
C ALA A 127 16.68 6.64 0.37
N GLY A 128 16.78 5.34 0.06
CA GLY A 128 15.66 4.57 -0.45
C GLY A 128 14.44 4.88 0.41
N GLY A 129 13.28 5.11 -0.23
CA GLY A 129 12.05 5.39 0.50
C GLY A 129 11.73 4.29 1.52
N PRO A 130 10.77 4.50 2.43
CA PRO A 130 10.49 3.53 3.49
C PRO A 130 10.01 2.17 2.95
N TYR A 131 10.54 1.05 3.47
CA TYR A 131 10.33 -0.30 2.92
C TYR A 131 8.95 -0.91 3.21
N TRP A 132 8.16 -0.37 4.15
CA TRP A 132 6.73 -0.73 4.25
C TRP A 132 5.94 -0.35 3.01
N VAL A 133 6.48 0.55 2.19
CA VAL A 133 6.13 0.67 0.78
C VAL A 133 6.96 -0.40 0.06
N PRO A 134 6.35 -1.47 -0.45
CA PRO A 134 7.09 -2.55 -1.04
C PRO A 134 8.03 -2.06 -2.15
N ILE A 135 9.33 -2.00 -1.85
CA ILE A 135 10.40 -1.75 -2.83
C ILE A 135 10.70 -3.04 -3.59
N TRP A 136 9.75 -3.99 -3.62
CA TRP A 136 9.76 -5.10 -4.56
C TRP A 136 9.95 -4.56 -5.98
N GLY A 137 11.00 -5.05 -6.65
CA GLY A 137 11.29 -4.76 -8.05
C GLY A 137 10.02 -4.79 -8.91
N SER A 138 9.84 -3.77 -9.74
CA SER A 138 8.75 -3.65 -10.73
C SER A 138 7.28 -3.62 -10.25
N VAL A 139 6.96 -3.79 -8.95
CA VAL A 139 5.59 -3.67 -8.43
C VAL A 139 5.00 -2.27 -8.73
N ARG A 140 3.86 -2.25 -9.43
CA ARG A 140 3.14 -1.02 -9.77
C ARG A 140 2.17 -0.69 -8.65
N MET A 141 2.64 0.05 -7.67
CA MET A 141 1.80 0.55 -6.58
C MET A 141 1.03 1.80 -7.00
N TRP A 142 -0.27 1.79 -6.74
CA TRP A 142 -1.13 2.95 -6.93
C TRP A 142 -1.37 3.62 -5.58
N GLY A 143 -1.34 4.95 -5.50
CA GLY A 143 -1.73 5.66 -4.29
C GLY A 143 -3.24 5.89 -4.26
N ILE A 144 -3.90 5.60 -3.15
CA ILE A 144 -5.26 6.07 -2.88
C ILE A 144 -5.17 7.27 -1.96
N SER A 145 -5.60 8.42 -2.46
CA SER A 145 -5.70 9.65 -1.69
C SER A 145 -7.17 10.02 -1.49
N HIS A 146 -7.54 10.47 -0.30
CA HIS A 146 -8.95 10.74 0.01
C HIS A 146 -9.14 11.87 1.03
N ALA A 147 -10.32 12.50 1.02
CA ALA A 147 -10.72 13.43 2.07
C ALA A 147 -11.09 12.68 3.35
N TRP A 148 -10.82 13.30 4.49
CA TRP A 148 -11.24 12.80 5.80
C TRP A 148 -12.70 13.15 6.07
N MET A 149 -13.39 12.24 6.75
CA MET A 149 -14.80 12.39 7.11
C MET A 149 -14.97 12.83 8.56
N ASP A 150 -16.10 13.47 8.86
CA ASP A 150 -16.50 13.75 10.23
C ASP A 150 -16.69 12.48 11.04
N GLU A 151 -16.43 12.56 12.35
CA GLU A 151 -16.66 11.44 13.27
C GLU A 151 -18.09 10.89 13.19
N LYS A 152 -19.07 11.79 13.02
CA LYS A 152 -20.47 11.38 12.85
C LYS A 152 -20.75 10.71 11.50
N ASP A 153 -19.89 10.92 10.51
CA ASP A 153 -20.05 10.44 9.13
C ASP A 153 -19.13 9.26 8.80
N HIS A 154 -18.23 8.89 9.72
CA HIS A 154 -17.41 7.69 9.64
C HIS A 154 -17.83 6.60 10.65
N LYS A 155 -17.31 5.40 10.44
CA LYS A 155 -17.42 4.25 11.34
C LYS A 155 -16.05 3.61 11.48
N ASP A 156 -15.74 3.16 12.68
CA ASP A 156 -14.51 2.45 13.00
C ASP A 156 -14.65 0.98 12.58
N MET A 157 -13.91 0.56 11.55
CA MET A 157 -13.95 -0.78 11.00
C MET A 157 -12.74 -1.61 11.41
N TRP A 158 -12.98 -2.74 12.06
CA TRP A 158 -11.95 -3.75 12.28
C TRP A 158 -11.73 -4.57 11.01
N THR A 159 -10.49 -4.64 10.54
CA THR A 159 -10.19 -5.30 9.26
C THR A 159 -9.11 -6.37 9.43
N PRO A 160 -9.17 -7.46 8.65
CA PRO A 160 -8.06 -8.42 8.60
C PRO A 160 -6.81 -7.84 7.93
N ILE A 161 -6.94 -6.75 7.16
CA ILE A 161 -5.85 -6.17 6.36
C ILE A 161 -4.70 -5.67 7.25
N ASN A 162 -5.05 -5.09 8.40
CA ASN A 162 -4.10 -4.65 9.43
C ASN A 162 -4.07 -5.61 10.63
N GLY A 163 -4.36 -6.90 10.41
CA GLY A 163 -4.29 -7.93 11.46
C GLY A 163 -5.26 -7.72 12.63
N TYR A 164 -6.33 -6.94 12.43
CA TYR A 164 -7.22 -6.52 13.52
C TYR A 164 -6.50 -5.80 14.67
N GLU A 165 -5.40 -5.10 14.40
CA GLU A 165 -4.64 -4.42 15.45
C GLU A 165 -5.25 -3.08 15.86
N TRP A 166 -5.84 -2.35 14.92
CA TRP A 166 -6.59 -1.10 15.16
C TRP A 166 -7.80 -0.98 14.23
N PRO A 167 -8.84 -0.22 14.58
CA PRO A 167 -9.92 0.05 13.66
C PRO A 167 -9.54 1.13 12.64
N VAL A 168 -10.14 1.03 11.47
CA VAL A 168 -9.95 1.90 10.31
C VAL A 168 -11.17 2.83 10.20
N PRO A 169 -11.02 4.16 10.34
CA PRO A 169 -12.14 5.08 10.19
C PRO A 169 -12.55 5.20 8.72
N MET A 170 -13.73 4.68 8.40
CA MET A 170 -14.26 4.60 7.04
C MET A 170 -15.57 5.37 6.93
N PRO A 171 -15.87 6.03 5.80
CA PRO A 171 -17.20 6.61 5.60
C PRO A 171 -18.29 5.55 5.79
N LYS A 172 -19.39 5.92 6.45
CA LYS A 172 -20.48 4.97 6.77
C LYS A 172 -21.05 4.31 5.51
N ASP A 173 -21.11 5.07 4.43
CA ASP A 173 -21.61 4.72 3.10
C ASP A 173 -20.54 4.12 2.17
N ALA A 174 -19.32 3.86 2.65
CA ALA A 174 -18.25 3.23 1.86
C ALA A 174 -18.03 1.75 2.21
N SER A 175 -17.41 1.03 1.27
CA SER A 175 -17.01 -0.39 1.41
C SER A 175 -15.64 -0.61 0.81
N LEU A 176 -14.74 -1.26 1.57
CA LEU A 176 -13.41 -1.65 1.11
C LEU A 176 -13.47 -2.61 -0.08
N ASP A 177 -14.47 -3.49 -0.13
CA ASP A 177 -14.64 -4.43 -1.25
C ASP A 177 -15.01 -3.69 -2.54
N LEU A 178 -15.86 -2.67 -2.46
CA LEU A 178 -16.22 -1.85 -3.62
C LEU A 178 -15.02 -1.03 -4.11
N ILE A 179 -14.26 -0.43 -3.19
CA ILE A 179 -13.03 0.31 -3.53
C ILE A 179 -12.03 -0.63 -4.19
N ARG A 180 -11.86 -1.84 -3.65
CA ARG A 180 -11.01 -2.88 -4.25
C ARG A 180 -11.47 -3.22 -5.66
N ILE A 181 -12.76 -3.49 -5.89
CA ILE A 181 -13.32 -3.74 -7.23
C ILE A 181 -13.02 -2.57 -8.18
N GLU A 182 -13.19 -1.34 -7.71
CA GLU A 182 -12.90 -0.14 -8.48
C GLU A 182 -11.42 -0.08 -8.88
N MET A 183 -10.51 -0.27 -7.92
CA MET A 183 -9.06 -0.28 -8.18
C MET A 183 -8.68 -1.36 -9.19
N LEU A 184 -9.25 -2.56 -9.04
CA LEU A 184 -9.05 -3.68 -9.94
C LEU A 184 -9.54 -3.37 -11.37
N ASN A 185 -10.72 -2.77 -11.51
CA ASN A 185 -11.25 -2.35 -12.81
C ASN A 185 -10.40 -1.28 -13.48
N LEU A 186 -9.72 -0.43 -12.70
CA LEU A 186 -8.75 0.54 -13.22
C LEU A 186 -7.41 -0.10 -13.60
N GLY A 187 -7.18 -1.36 -13.21
CA GLY A 187 -5.97 -2.13 -13.49
C GLY A 187 -4.90 -2.01 -12.41
N ALA A 188 -5.27 -1.61 -11.19
CA ALA A 188 -4.37 -1.65 -10.05
C ALA A 188 -4.13 -3.11 -9.62
N GLU A 189 -2.87 -3.47 -9.46
CA GLU A 189 -2.47 -4.76 -8.88
C GLU A 189 -2.16 -4.61 -7.38
N TYR A 190 -1.62 -3.44 -7.00
CA TYR A 190 -1.33 -3.05 -5.64
C TYR A 190 -1.78 -1.60 -5.43
N ALA A 191 -2.39 -1.34 -4.29
CA ALA A 191 -2.78 0.01 -3.88
C ALA A 191 -2.21 0.30 -2.48
N TRP A 192 -1.46 1.38 -2.35
CA TRP A 192 -1.20 2.00 -1.07
C TRP A 192 -2.44 2.73 -0.62
N PHE A 193 -2.79 2.54 0.64
CA PHE A 193 -3.97 3.15 1.20
C PHE A 193 -3.71 3.65 2.61
N ASP A 194 -3.54 4.97 2.74
CA ASP A 194 -3.08 5.64 3.95
C ASP A 194 -3.97 5.37 5.17
N VAL A 195 -5.30 5.30 5.04
CA VAL A 195 -6.19 5.00 6.20
C VAL A 195 -5.94 3.62 6.81
N LEU A 196 -5.45 2.66 6.01
CA LEU A 196 -5.15 1.31 6.48
C LEU A 196 -3.76 1.23 7.12
N CYS A 197 -2.81 2.00 6.59
CA CYS A 197 -1.40 1.96 7.00
C CYS A 197 -1.09 2.97 8.10
N LEU A 198 -1.59 4.20 8.00
CA LEU A 198 -1.51 5.19 9.06
C LEU A 198 -2.62 4.93 10.06
N ARG A 199 -2.23 4.53 11.26
CA ARG A 199 -3.12 4.49 12.42
C ARG A 199 -3.77 5.86 12.60
N GLN A 200 -5.03 6.00 12.20
CA GLN A 200 -5.80 7.21 12.45
C GLN A 200 -6.37 7.16 13.86
N MET A 201 -6.73 8.33 14.39
CA MET A 201 -7.43 8.39 15.68
C MET A 201 -8.81 7.75 15.52
N TYR A 202 -9.17 6.90 16.47
CA TYR A 202 -10.45 6.19 16.54
C TYR A 202 -11.07 6.32 17.92
N ALA A 203 -12.34 5.95 18.06
CA ALA A 203 -13.04 6.07 19.32
C ALA A 203 -12.49 5.09 20.37
N VAL A 204 -12.11 5.61 21.54
CA VAL A 204 -11.65 4.80 22.68
C VAL A 204 -12.81 3.96 23.20
N ARG A 205 -12.64 2.64 23.25
CA ARG A 205 -13.63 1.71 23.78
C ARG A 205 -13.58 1.74 25.31
N GLU A 206 -14.74 1.81 25.96
CA GLU A 206 -14.79 1.86 27.43
C GLU A 206 -14.24 0.60 28.08
N ASP A 207 -14.51 -0.56 27.50
CA ASP A 207 -14.10 -1.89 27.98
C ASP A 207 -12.61 -2.20 27.69
N HIS A 208 -11.96 -1.46 26.79
CA HIS A 208 -10.54 -1.63 26.42
C HIS A 208 -9.73 -0.34 26.57
N ARG A 209 -10.19 0.60 27.40
CA ARG A 209 -9.65 1.97 27.49
C ARG A 209 -8.12 2.02 27.64
N GLU A 210 -7.55 1.21 28.54
CA GLU A 210 -6.09 1.21 28.77
C GLU A 210 -5.30 0.66 27.58
N GLU A 211 -5.86 -0.31 26.85
CA GLU A 211 -5.25 -0.83 25.61
C GLU A 211 -5.29 0.23 24.51
N ASP A 212 -6.45 0.85 24.30
CA ASP A 212 -6.65 1.86 23.26
C ASP A 212 -5.80 3.11 23.53
N LEU A 213 -5.63 3.52 24.79
CA LEU A 213 -4.71 4.61 25.17
C LEU A 213 -3.24 4.26 24.89
N ARG A 214 -2.79 3.05 25.20
CA ARG A 214 -1.42 2.60 24.88
C ARG A 214 -1.19 2.55 23.37
N LYS A 215 -2.19 2.08 22.60
CA LYS A 215 -2.14 2.10 21.13
C LYS A 215 -2.10 3.52 20.57
N ASP A 216 -2.78 4.48 21.21
CA ASP A 216 -2.70 5.89 20.84
C ASP A 216 -1.30 6.50 21.09
N ASP A 217 -0.62 6.10 22.17
CA ASP A 217 0.75 6.52 22.42
C ASP A 217 1.73 5.90 21.41
N LEU A 218 1.58 4.61 21.08
CA LEU A 218 2.34 3.97 19.99
C LEU A 218 2.12 4.67 18.64
N ARG A 219 0.87 4.99 18.32
CA ARG A 219 0.51 5.74 17.11
C ARG A 219 1.25 7.08 17.03
N LYS A 220 1.36 7.83 18.13
CA LYS A 220 2.09 9.11 18.16
C LYS A 220 3.58 8.93 17.88
N GLU A 221 4.18 7.84 18.37
CA GLU A 221 5.58 7.52 18.13
C GLU A 221 5.82 7.11 16.66
N GLU A 222 4.99 6.22 16.12
CA GLU A 222 5.05 5.79 14.70
C GLU A 222 4.86 6.97 13.75
N TRP A 223 3.91 7.88 14.06
CA TRP A 223 3.65 9.08 13.26
C TRP A 223 4.85 10.01 13.13
N LYS A 224 5.82 9.97 14.06
CA LYS A 224 7.04 10.77 13.93
C LYS A 224 7.80 10.38 12.67
N LEU A 225 7.75 9.10 12.27
CA LEU A 225 8.42 8.55 11.09
C LEU A 225 7.48 8.46 9.87
N ASP A 226 6.25 7.98 10.06
CA ASP A 226 5.35 7.70 8.94
C ASP A 226 4.85 8.96 8.24
N VAL A 227 4.44 9.99 9.00
CA VAL A 227 3.84 11.20 8.43
C VAL A 227 4.83 12.00 7.57
N PRO A 228 6.12 12.12 7.94
CA PRO A 228 7.08 12.81 7.07
C PRO A 228 7.57 11.98 5.89
N THR A 229 7.43 10.64 5.93
CA THR A 229 7.95 9.75 4.90
C THR A 229 6.88 9.22 3.93
N ILE A 230 5.60 9.34 4.25
CA ILE A 230 4.51 8.84 3.40
C ILE A 230 4.49 9.45 2.00
N GLY A 231 5.01 10.67 1.84
CA GLY A 231 5.17 11.34 0.54
C GLY A 231 5.92 10.52 -0.51
N PHE A 232 6.82 9.63 -0.10
CA PHE A 232 7.57 8.75 -1.02
C PHE A 232 6.65 7.83 -1.83
N VAL A 233 5.51 7.42 -1.27
CA VAL A 233 4.51 6.62 -2.00
C VAL A 233 3.95 7.41 -3.19
N TYR A 234 3.70 8.69 -3.00
CA TYR A 234 3.00 9.54 -3.96
C TYR A 234 3.96 10.28 -4.91
N ASP A 235 5.26 10.34 -4.58
CA ASP A 235 6.24 11.01 -5.41
C ASP A 235 6.65 10.18 -6.63
N MET A 236 6.04 10.52 -7.76
CA MET A 236 6.30 9.91 -9.08
C MET A 236 7.75 10.02 -9.58
N ARG A 237 8.62 10.83 -8.96
CA ARG A 237 10.04 10.97 -9.35
C ARG A 237 10.85 9.72 -9.00
N TYR A 238 10.67 9.17 -7.81
CA TYR A 238 11.31 7.92 -7.39
C TYR A 238 10.78 6.72 -8.19
N TRP A 239 9.52 6.80 -8.59
CA TRP A 239 8.88 5.78 -9.43
C TRP A 239 9.01 6.03 -10.94
N SER A 240 9.79 7.02 -11.39
CA SER A 240 9.80 7.51 -12.78
C SER A 240 10.27 6.49 -13.83
N HIS A 241 10.98 5.43 -13.42
CA HIS A 241 11.30 4.28 -14.28
C HIS A 241 10.10 3.32 -14.45
N ARG A 242 9.08 3.41 -13.58
CA ARG A 242 7.83 2.65 -13.58
C ARG A 242 6.71 3.54 -14.14
N ARG A 243 6.63 3.65 -15.47
CA ARG A 243 5.74 4.52 -16.28
C ARG A 243 4.21 4.50 -15.97
N ASN A 244 3.73 3.77 -14.97
CA ASN A 244 2.30 3.52 -14.72
C ASN A 244 1.86 3.65 -13.25
N SER A 245 2.64 4.26 -12.35
CA SER A 245 2.14 4.59 -11.01
C SER A 245 1.06 5.68 -11.10
N ARG A 246 -0.12 5.45 -10.50
CA ARG A 246 -1.26 6.37 -10.51
C ARG A 246 -1.70 6.71 -9.10
N ILE A 247 -2.30 7.87 -8.95
CA ILE A 247 -2.96 8.30 -7.71
C ILE A 247 -4.45 8.41 -8.02
N VAL A 248 -5.29 7.71 -7.25
CA VAL A 248 -6.75 7.82 -7.32
C VAL A 248 -7.23 8.69 -6.16
N GLY A 249 -7.94 9.77 -6.49
CA GLY A 249 -8.37 10.80 -5.54
C GLY A 249 -9.86 10.76 -5.23
N TYR A 250 -10.23 10.57 -3.96
CA TYR A 250 -11.60 10.68 -3.45
C TYR A 250 -11.81 11.98 -2.69
N PHE A 251 -12.06 13.08 -3.40
CA PHE A 251 -12.12 14.43 -2.81
C PHE A 251 -13.33 14.70 -1.90
N SER A 252 -14.35 13.84 -1.91
CA SER A 252 -15.58 13.98 -1.11
C SER A 252 -15.72 12.94 -0.01
N GLY A 253 -14.62 12.24 0.29
CA GLY A 253 -14.57 11.10 1.19
C GLY A 253 -14.33 9.82 0.41
N LEU A 254 -13.54 8.95 0.99
CA LEU A 254 -13.13 7.68 0.39
C LEU A 254 -14.31 6.86 -0.16
N GLY A 255 -14.20 6.36 -1.39
CA GLY A 255 -15.23 5.51 -2.00
C GLY A 255 -16.55 6.24 -2.29
N ARG A 256 -16.58 7.57 -2.13
CA ARG A 256 -17.76 8.39 -2.40
C ARG A 256 -17.63 9.11 -3.73
N PRO A 257 -18.75 9.31 -4.45
CA PRO A 257 -18.74 10.11 -5.66
C PRO A 257 -18.35 11.56 -5.35
N LEU A 258 -17.74 12.21 -6.35
CA LEU A 258 -17.38 13.61 -6.24
C LEU A 258 -18.62 14.48 -6.03
N ASN A 259 -18.66 15.17 -4.90
CA ASN A 259 -19.75 16.04 -4.47
C ASN A 259 -19.19 17.22 -3.66
N PHE A 260 -19.12 18.39 -4.29
CA PHE A 260 -18.74 19.64 -3.63
C PHE A 260 -19.99 20.38 -3.16
N LYS A 261 -20.11 20.57 -1.85
CA LYS A 261 -21.12 21.45 -1.24
C LYS A 261 -20.48 22.80 -0.91
N LEU A 262 -21.29 23.84 -0.81
CA LEU A 262 -20.87 25.15 -0.32
C LEU A 262 -20.25 24.98 1.09
N GLY A 263 -19.06 25.55 1.33
CA GLY A 263 -18.33 25.38 2.58
C GLY A 263 -17.31 24.23 2.59
N ASN A 264 -17.28 23.38 1.56
CA ASN A 264 -16.35 22.24 1.53
C ASN A 264 -14.89 22.65 1.40
N PHE A 265 -14.58 23.78 0.74
CA PHE A 265 -13.22 24.27 0.56
C PHE A 265 -12.68 24.96 1.81
N GLU A 266 -13.56 25.51 2.62
CA GLU A 266 -13.28 26.21 3.87
C GLU A 266 -13.16 25.23 5.06
N SER A 267 -13.66 24.00 4.89
CA SER A 267 -13.51 22.95 5.89
C SER A 267 -12.05 22.54 6.05
N HIS A 268 -11.55 22.46 7.29
CA HIS A 268 -10.23 21.91 7.60
C HIS A 268 -10.05 20.45 7.13
N ARG A 269 -11.15 19.75 6.84
CA ARG A 269 -11.16 18.37 6.32
C ARG A 269 -11.22 18.29 4.80
N CYS A 270 -11.34 19.44 4.13
CA CYS A 270 -11.19 19.50 2.68
C CYS A 270 -9.89 18.80 2.30
N TRP A 271 -9.93 17.99 1.25
CA TRP A 271 -8.72 17.38 0.73
C TRP A 271 -7.60 18.40 0.49
N LEU A 272 -7.94 19.59 -0.06
CA LEU A 272 -6.98 20.67 -0.31
C LEU A 272 -6.33 21.26 0.94
N ASN A 273 -6.92 21.06 2.11
CA ASN A 273 -6.46 21.63 3.38
C ASN A 273 -5.68 20.63 4.25
N ARG A 274 -5.46 19.39 3.78
CA ARG A 274 -4.65 18.41 4.53
C ARG A 274 -3.17 18.77 4.40
N ALA A 275 -2.46 18.77 5.53
CA ALA A 275 -1.05 19.14 5.61
C ALA A 275 -0.15 18.26 4.71
N TRP A 276 -0.48 16.99 4.54
CA TRP A 276 0.29 16.06 3.70
C TRP A 276 -0.17 15.99 2.24
N THR A 277 -1.22 16.70 1.83
CA THR A 277 -1.59 16.78 0.39
C THR A 277 -0.50 17.42 -0.45
N LEU A 278 0.36 18.26 0.14
CA LEU A 278 1.57 18.76 -0.51
C LEU A 278 2.55 17.63 -0.89
N GLN A 279 2.58 16.56 -0.09
CA GLN A 279 3.40 15.38 -0.36
C GLN A 279 2.75 14.46 -1.42
N GLU A 280 1.43 14.54 -1.60
CA GLU A 280 0.66 13.74 -2.55
C GLU A 280 0.64 14.32 -3.97
N ILE A 281 1.08 15.57 -4.14
CA ILE A 281 1.14 16.24 -5.43
C ILE A 281 2.52 16.01 -6.05
N PRO A 282 2.62 15.33 -7.21
CA PRO A 282 3.89 15.18 -7.90
C PRO A 282 4.46 16.58 -8.19
N PRO A 283 5.74 16.85 -7.90
CA PRO A 283 6.32 18.12 -8.25
C PRO A 283 6.23 18.31 -9.76
N CYS A 284 5.62 19.42 -10.16
CA CYS A 284 5.54 19.80 -11.56
C CYS A 284 6.96 19.80 -12.13
N LYS A 285 7.19 19.09 -13.24
CA LYS A 285 8.43 19.18 -14.00
C LYS A 285 8.62 20.65 -14.37
N ARG A 286 9.40 21.39 -13.60
CA ARG A 286 9.96 22.66 -14.06
C ARG A 286 10.87 22.28 -15.23
N TYR A 287 10.35 22.38 -16.45
CA TYR A 287 11.19 22.69 -17.58
C TYR A 287 11.87 24.02 -17.24
N ALA A 288 13.10 23.96 -16.75
CA ALA A 288 13.91 25.15 -16.61
C ALA A 288 14.07 25.75 -18.01
N PRO A 289 13.61 26.98 -18.27
CA PRO A 289 14.00 27.65 -19.50
C PRO A 289 15.52 27.86 -19.42
N LEU A 290 16.22 27.42 -20.46
CA LEU A 290 17.63 27.72 -20.71
C LEU A 290 17.84 29.22 -20.57
N MET A 291 18.28 29.69 -19.40
CA MET A 291 18.87 31.01 -19.28
C MET A 291 20.26 30.94 -19.90
N HIS A 292 20.34 31.24 -21.20
CA HIS A 292 21.59 31.66 -21.81
C HIS A 292 22.09 32.89 -21.05
N SER A 293 23.27 32.76 -20.45
CA SER A 293 24.00 33.83 -19.80
C SER A 293 24.41 34.88 -20.85
N CYS A 294 23.67 35.99 -20.93
CA CYS A 294 24.19 37.20 -21.55
C CYS A 294 25.20 37.84 -20.58
N HIS A 295 26.49 37.52 -20.76
CA HIS A 295 27.57 38.32 -20.18
C HIS A 295 27.60 39.70 -20.85
N GLY A 296 26.98 40.69 -20.19
CA GLY A 296 27.21 42.10 -20.47
C GLY A 296 28.53 42.56 -19.85
N GLN A 297 29.55 42.77 -20.68
CA GLN A 297 30.77 43.49 -20.32
C GLN A 297 30.43 44.86 -19.75
N ARG A 298 30.87 45.17 -18.53
CA ARG A 298 30.94 46.55 -18.03
C ARG A 298 32.29 47.15 -18.45
N SER A 299 32.26 47.95 -19.50
CA SER A 299 33.26 48.99 -19.77
C SER A 299 32.72 50.32 -19.23
N GLY A 300 33.52 51.03 -18.44
CA GLY A 300 33.18 52.37 -17.99
C GLY A 300 34.26 52.97 -17.11
N GLN A 301 35.30 53.52 -17.76
CA GLN A 301 36.16 54.55 -17.20
C GLN A 301 35.35 55.83 -16.95
N LEU A 302 35.47 56.41 -15.76
CA LEU A 302 35.94 57.77 -15.46
C LEU A 302 35.98 57.97 -13.94
#